data_AF-A0AAE0C600-F1
#
_entry.id   AF-A0AAE0C600-F1
#
_cell.length_a   1.000
_cell.length_b   1.000
_cell.length_c   1.000
_cell.angle_alpha   90.00
_cell.angle_beta   90.00
_cell.angle_gamma   90.00
#
_symmetry.space_group_name_H-M   'P 1'
#
loop_
_entity.id
_entity.type
_entity.pdbx_description
1 polymer ?
#
loop_
_entity_poly.entity_id
_entity_poly.type
_entity_poly.pdbx_seq_one_letter_code
_entity_poly.pdbx_strand_id
1 'polypeptide(L)'
;MVWKAVAAPILGAAGVAVASIVSRTKRLAPQTIAPTTEYNKRLVRRLYREVWNEHDLTKIAKVVHEIIGDDHIVVDPSQPHPDSGCHAYIDMVSNFRTAMPNFKIQIDMLVAEGSRVVAALSFSSGSVPNSSKQAKWTATAIFEFAGGQCVKTWVNSDSLSALIQFDLVPDVASGPFRRKNMKSGSSMLFPEEKMELVDALIGREEEHPEAVLTGKDWIEYFEIQVDKATQSDQDVIAEPSGSPKKKTLAKMRVDSKTGLDICV
;
A
#
# COMPACT_ATOMS: atom_id res chain seq x y z
N MET A 1 71.60 -10.35 -73.70
CA MET A 1 71.05 -10.11 -75.06
C MET A 1 69.65 -10.68 -75.11
N VAL A 2 68.71 -9.81 -75.46
CA VAL A 2 67.25 -9.97 -75.40
C VAL A 2 66.76 -10.82 -76.57
N TRP A 3 65.85 -11.77 -76.33
CA TRP A 3 64.75 -12.10 -77.25
C TRP A 3 63.60 -12.71 -76.42
N LYS A 4 62.39 -12.12 -76.51
CA LYS A 4 61.14 -12.87 -76.67
C LYS A 4 59.96 -11.94 -76.96
N ALA A 5 59.58 -11.99 -78.24
CA ALA A 5 58.24 -12.18 -78.80
C ALA A 5 57.02 -11.51 -78.16
N VAL A 6 56.39 -10.72 -79.02
CA VAL A 6 55.07 -10.10 -78.99
C VAL A 6 53.95 -11.15 -79.13
N ALA A 7 52.86 -10.99 -78.38
CA ALA A 7 51.50 -11.31 -78.83
C ALA A 7 50.46 -10.50 -78.02
N ALA A 8 49.50 -9.93 -78.76
CA ALA A 8 48.49 -8.95 -78.36
C ALA A 8 47.20 -9.62 -77.77
N PRO A 9 46.21 -8.84 -77.29
CA PRO A 9 45.33 -9.19 -76.16
C PRO A 9 43.91 -9.62 -76.56
N ILE A 10 43.19 -10.35 -75.68
CA ILE A 10 41.71 -10.31 -75.58
C ILE A 10 41.26 -10.51 -74.10
N LEU A 11 40.62 -9.47 -73.58
CA LEU A 11 39.54 -9.36 -72.57
C LEU A 11 39.32 -10.46 -71.49
N GLY A 12 39.62 -10.09 -70.24
CA GLY A 12 38.63 -9.90 -69.16
C GLY A 12 37.76 -11.08 -68.69
N ALA A 13 38.15 -11.71 -67.58
CA ALA A 13 37.23 -12.41 -66.68
C ALA A 13 37.49 -11.94 -65.24
N ALA A 14 36.47 -11.31 -64.65
CA ALA A 14 36.47 -10.77 -63.30
C ALA A 14 36.52 -11.90 -62.23
N GLY A 15 37.33 -11.68 -61.21
CA GLY A 15 37.51 -12.58 -60.08
C GLY A 15 36.26 -12.68 -59.19
N VAL A 16 35.96 -13.90 -58.77
CA VAL A 16 34.94 -14.22 -57.77
C VAL A 16 35.48 -13.84 -56.39
N ALA A 17 34.92 -12.80 -55.78
CA ALA A 17 35.16 -12.46 -54.38
C ALA A 17 34.23 -13.30 -53.48
N VAL A 18 34.82 -14.13 -52.63
CA VAL A 18 34.10 -14.83 -51.55
C VAL A 18 33.83 -13.81 -50.44
N ALA A 19 32.59 -13.32 -50.36
CA ALA A 19 32.15 -12.47 -49.26
C ALA A 19 31.86 -13.35 -48.03
N SER A 20 32.77 -13.35 -47.06
CA SER A 20 32.51 -13.90 -45.73
C SER A 20 31.37 -13.13 -45.06
N ILE A 21 30.21 -13.75 -44.92
CA ILE A 21 29.10 -13.23 -44.12
C ILE A 21 29.52 -13.31 -42.65
N VAL A 22 30.11 -12.23 -42.13
CA VAL A 22 30.23 -12.03 -40.69
C VAL A 22 28.83 -11.69 -40.20
N SER A 23 28.11 -12.70 -39.71
CA SER A 23 26.87 -12.51 -38.97
C SER A 23 27.18 -11.71 -37.70
N ARG A 24 26.99 -10.39 -37.76
CA ARG A 24 26.89 -9.53 -36.58
C ARG A 24 25.69 -10.02 -35.77
N THR A 25 25.95 -10.86 -34.77
CA THR A 25 25.02 -11.02 -33.66
C THR A 25 24.87 -9.65 -33.01
N LYS A 26 23.73 -9.01 -33.29
CA LYS A 26 23.32 -7.79 -32.60
C LYS A 26 23.23 -8.19 -31.13
N ARG A 27 24.25 -7.85 -30.34
CA ARG A 27 24.21 -7.97 -28.88
C ARG A 27 23.00 -7.14 -28.45
N LEU A 28 21.90 -7.81 -28.12
CA LEU A 28 20.74 -7.14 -27.54
C LEU A 28 21.25 -6.40 -26.31
N ALA A 29 21.03 -5.09 -26.26
CA ALA A 29 21.16 -4.33 -25.03
C ALA A 29 20.34 -5.04 -23.95
N PRO A 30 20.76 -5.02 -22.67
CA PRO A 30 19.93 -5.52 -21.58
C PRO A 30 18.57 -4.85 -21.70
N GLN A 31 17.54 -5.65 -21.96
CA GLN A 31 16.16 -5.19 -22.04
C GLN A 31 15.84 -4.60 -20.67
N THR A 32 15.83 -3.28 -20.56
CA THR A 32 15.22 -2.60 -19.41
C THR A 32 13.76 -3.01 -19.45
N ILE A 33 13.39 -4.02 -18.66
CA ILE A 33 12.00 -4.46 -18.56
C ILE A 33 11.24 -3.25 -18.03
N ALA A 34 10.46 -2.59 -18.90
CA ALA A 34 9.52 -1.60 -18.43
C ALA A 34 8.63 -2.31 -17.40
N PRO A 35 8.62 -1.86 -16.13
CA PRO A 35 7.94 -2.58 -15.08
C PRO A 35 6.46 -2.68 -15.44
N THR A 36 5.98 -3.90 -15.65
CA THR A 36 4.56 -4.12 -15.86
C THR A 36 3.84 -4.00 -14.52
N THR A 37 2.59 -3.55 -14.54
CA THR A 37 1.76 -3.43 -13.34
C THR A 37 1.71 -4.75 -12.55
N GLU A 38 1.58 -5.89 -13.23
CA GLU A 38 1.60 -7.23 -12.59
C GLU A 38 2.97 -7.61 -12.03
N TYR A 39 4.07 -7.21 -12.67
CA TYR A 39 5.42 -7.38 -12.12
C TYR A 39 5.56 -6.62 -10.79
N ASN A 40 5.13 -5.35 -10.76
CA ASN A 40 5.22 -4.52 -9.55
C ASN A 40 4.33 -5.06 -8.43
N LYS A 41 3.09 -5.48 -8.73
CA LYS A 41 2.22 -6.14 -7.74
C LYS A 41 2.90 -7.36 -7.13
N ARG A 42 3.55 -8.19 -7.95
CA ARG A 42 4.28 -9.36 -7.47
C ARG A 42 5.44 -8.97 -6.54
N LEU A 43 6.17 -7.91 -6.85
CA LEU A 43 7.22 -7.40 -5.96
C LEU A 43 6.66 -6.93 -4.61
N VAL A 44 5.54 -6.20 -4.59
CA VAL A 44 4.90 -5.78 -3.33
C VAL A 44 4.44 -6.99 -2.51
N ARG A 45 3.82 -8.00 -3.15
CA ARG A 45 3.44 -9.24 -2.45
C ARG A 45 4.64 -9.97 -1.86
N ARG A 46 5.74 -10.03 -2.63
CA ARG A 46 6.99 -10.65 -2.20
C ARG A 46 7.60 -9.89 -1.02
N LEU A 47 7.63 -8.56 -1.07
CA LEU A 47 8.11 -7.69 0.00
C LEU A 47 7.39 -7.97 1.32
N TYR A 48 6.05 -7.97 1.34
CA TYR A 48 5.33 -8.25 2.58
C TYR A 48 5.52 -9.68 3.09
N ARG A 49 5.56 -10.66 2.19
CA ARG A 49 5.73 -12.08 2.57
C ARG A 49 7.13 -12.40 3.08
N GLU A 50 8.16 -11.96 2.37
CA GLU A 50 9.55 -12.39 2.58
C GLU A 50 10.40 -11.37 3.36
N VAL A 51 9.89 -10.15 3.58
CA VAL A 51 10.57 -9.13 4.38
C VAL A 51 9.82 -8.83 5.67
N TRP A 52 8.53 -8.47 5.58
CA TRP A 52 7.76 -8.10 6.77
C TRP A 52 7.33 -9.30 7.60
N ASN A 53 6.82 -10.36 6.96
CA ASN A 53 6.30 -11.56 7.63
C ASN A 53 7.32 -12.72 7.75
N GLU A 54 8.58 -12.49 7.38
CA GLU A 54 9.70 -13.44 7.59
C GLU A 54 10.46 -13.08 8.88
N HIS A 55 11.17 -14.05 9.47
CA HIS A 55 11.95 -13.88 10.70
C HIS A 55 13.48 -14.02 10.47
N ASP A 56 13.89 -14.61 9.36
CA ASP A 56 15.31 -14.78 9.02
C ASP A 56 15.91 -13.49 8.44
N LEU A 57 16.71 -12.78 9.25
CA LEU A 57 17.35 -11.51 8.88
C LEU A 57 18.26 -11.63 7.65
N THR A 58 18.88 -12.79 7.41
CA THR A 58 19.76 -12.99 6.25
C THR A 58 18.94 -13.10 4.96
N LYS A 59 17.80 -13.80 5.01
CA LYS A 59 16.85 -13.82 3.89
C LYS A 59 16.25 -12.45 3.63
N ILE A 60 15.86 -11.75 4.70
CA ILE A 60 15.31 -10.40 4.62
C ILE A 60 16.29 -9.47 3.88
N ALA A 61 17.55 -9.40 4.32
CA ALA A 61 18.54 -8.52 3.71
C ALA A 61 18.72 -8.82 2.21
N LYS A 62 18.78 -10.10 1.84
CA LYS A 62 18.88 -10.51 0.43
C LYS A 62 17.68 -10.02 -0.39
N VAL A 63 16.46 -10.24 0.10
CA VAL A 63 15.23 -9.85 -0.62
C VAL A 63 15.10 -8.32 -0.70
N VAL A 64 15.50 -7.60 0.35
CA VAL A 64 15.51 -6.13 0.33
C VAL A 64 16.43 -5.62 -0.78
N HIS A 65 17.67 -6.11 -0.89
CA HIS A 65 18.59 -5.69 -1.96
C HIS A 65 18.08 -6.01 -3.38
N GLU A 66 17.19 -6.99 -3.54
CA GLU A 66 16.59 -7.33 -4.84
C GLU A 66 15.40 -6.43 -5.19
N ILE A 67 14.65 -5.94 -4.20
CA ILE A 67 13.37 -5.23 -4.41
C ILE A 67 13.52 -3.72 -4.20
N ILE A 68 14.30 -3.29 -3.22
CA ILE A 68 14.45 -1.89 -2.82
C ILE A 68 15.64 -1.29 -3.58
N GLY A 69 15.46 -0.08 -4.10
CA GLY A 69 16.52 0.67 -4.77
C GLY A 69 17.52 1.27 -3.78
N ASP A 70 18.74 1.54 -4.23
CA ASP A 70 19.82 2.05 -3.37
C ASP A 70 19.49 3.42 -2.74
N ASP A 71 18.76 4.27 -3.48
CA ASP A 71 18.31 5.60 -3.03
C ASP A 71 16.83 5.61 -2.58
N HIS A 72 16.27 4.44 -2.24
CA HIS A 72 14.87 4.35 -1.81
C HIS A 72 14.61 5.22 -0.58
N ILE A 73 13.45 5.85 -0.52
CA ILE A 73 13.00 6.59 0.67
C ILE A 73 11.60 6.14 1.09
N VAL A 74 11.40 6.08 2.41
CA VAL A 74 10.07 5.97 3.02
C VAL A 74 9.61 7.36 3.41
N VAL A 75 8.47 7.78 2.87
CA VAL A 75 7.78 9.02 3.21
C VAL A 75 6.67 8.66 4.21
N ASP A 76 6.96 8.85 5.49
CA ASP A 76 6.03 8.74 6.61
C ASP A 76 5.99 10.11 7.32
N PRO A 77 4.85 10.82 7.32
CA PRO A 77 4.72 12.10 8.02
C PRO A 77 5.06 12.05 9.52
N SER A 78 4.99 10.86 10.14
CA SER A 78 5.36 10.63 11.54
C SER A 78 6.88 10.60 11.75
N GLN A 79 7.67 10.48 10.68
CA GLN A 79 9.12 10.44 10.68
C GLN A 79 9.69 11.55 9.76
N PRO A 80 9.94 12.76 10.30
CA PRO A 80 10.32 13.92 9.49
C PRO A 80 11.74 13.85 8.89
N HIS A 81 12.55 12.87 9.30
CA HIS A 81 13.94 12.71 8.85
C HIS A 81 14.19 11.26 8.40
N PRO A 82 13.68 10.86 7.22
CA PRO A 82 13.85 9.49 6.74
C PRO A 82 15.28 9.26 6.25
N ASP A 83 15.89 8.18 6.73
CA ASP A 83 17.11 7.65 6.14
C ASP A 83 16.79 6.94 4.81
N SER A 84 17.76 6.93 3.89
CA SER A 84 17.58 6.36 2.55
C SER A 84 18.27 5.01 2.38
N GLY A 85 17.71 4.21 1.48
CA GLY A 85 18.33 3.01 0.92
C GLY A 85 18.03 1.72 1.66
N CYS A 86 18.62 0.64 1.17
CA CYS A 86 18.36 -0.72 1.63
C CYS A 86 18.65 -0.91 3.13
N HIS A 87 19.72 -0.31 3.64
CA HIS A 87 20.11 -0.45 5.05
C HIS A 87 19.06 0.18 5.98
N ALA A 88 18.65 1.42 5.70
CA ALA A 88 17.58 2.10 6.43
C ALA A 88 16.28 1.28 6.43
N TYR A 89 15.94 0.68 5.29
CA TYR A 89 14.76 -0.18 5.18
C TYR A 89 14.86 -1.45 6.04
N ILE A 90 16.03 -2.11 6.06
CA ILE A 90 16.29 -3.30 6.89
C ILE A 90 16.20 -2.93 8.37
N ASP A 91 16.80 -1.82 8.77
CA ASP A 91 16.79 -1.34 10.15
C ASP A 91 15.37 -1.03 10.62
N MET A 92 14.57 -0.35 9.78
CA MET A 92 13.16 -0.11 10.05
C MET A 92 12.40 -1.43 10.31
N VAL A 93 12.55 -2.41 9.43
CA VAL A 93 11.91 -3.73 9.56
C VAL A 93 12.37 -4.46 10.83
N SER A 94 13.66 -4.36 11.16
CA SER A 94 14.24 -4.94 12.38
C SER A 94 13.71 -4.28 13.66
N ASN A 95 13.59 -2.95 13.66
CA ASN A 95 13.08 -2.17 14.79
C ASN A 95 11.60 -2.50 15.07
N PHE A 96 10.76 -2.56 14.02
CA PHE A 96 9.37 -2.98 14.15
C PHE A 96 9.26 -4.38 14.76
N ARG A 97 10.07 -5.33 14.31
CA ARG A 97 10.06 -6.72 14.80
C ARG A 97 10.56 -6.83 16.24
N THR A 98 11.55 -6.03 16.62
CA THR A 98 12.06 -5.99 18.00
C THR A 98 11.01 -5.43 18.96
N ALA A 99 10.32 -4.36 18.55
CA ALA A 99 9.24 -3.75 19.34
C ALA A 99 7.98 -4.65 19.39
N MET A 100 7.67 -5.33 18.28
CA MET A 100 6.47 -6.15 18.11
C MET A 100 6.83 -7.52 17.51
N PRO A 101 7.24 -8.50 18.34
CA PRO A 101 7.74 -9.80 17.86
C PRO A 101 6.70 -10.63 17.07
N ASN A 102 5.42 -10.43 17.39
CA ASN A 102 4.28 -11.12 16.76
C ASN A 102 3.58 -10.25 15.70
N PHE A 103 4.27 -9.24 15.16
CA PHE A 103 3.75 -8.35 14.13
C PHE A 103 3.53 -9.09 12.81
N LYS A 104 2.38 -8.86 12.19
CA LYS A 104 2.01 -9.39 10.88
C LYS A 104 1.34 -8.32 10.04
N ILE A 105 1.65 -8.33 8.75
CA ILE A 105 1.00 -7.50 7.74
C ILE A 105 0.22 -8.38 6.77
N GLN A 106 -1.04 -8.02 6.52
CA GLN A 106 -1.87 -8.58 5.48
C GLN A 106 -2.13 -7.53 4.39
N ILE A 107 -2.14 -7.97 3.13
CA ILE A 107 -2.56 -7.14 1.99
C ILE A 107 -4.03 -7.43 1.72
N ASP A 108 -4.89 -6.45 1.92
CA ASP A 108 -6.34 -6.60 1.70
C ASP A 108 -6.70 -6.25 0.26
N MET A 109 -6.06 -5.21 -0.28
CA MET A 109 -6.27 -4.76 -1.64
C MET A 109 -4.93 -4.34 -2.26
N LEU A 110 -4.78 -4.61 -3.56
CA LEU A 110 -3.59 -4.21 -4.30
C LEU A 110 -4.00 -3.72 -5.70
N VAL A 111 -3.76 -2.45 -5.97
CA VAL A 111 -4.06 -1.79 -7.26
C VAL A 111 -2.75 -1.28 -7.85
N ALA A 112 -2.58 -1.39 -9.17
CA ALA A 112 -1.38 -0.88 -9.81
C ALA A 112 -1.73 -0.12 -11.09
N GLU A 113 -1.06 1.01 -11.28
CA GLU A 113 -1.19 1.88 -12.43
C GLU A 113 0.20 2.39 -12.82
N GLY A 114 0.61 2.13 -14.07
CA GLY A 114 1.96 2.45 -14.53
C GLY A 114 3.05 1.88 -13.62
N SER A 115 3.91 2.76 -13.11
CA SER A 115 5.01 2.44 -12.20
C SER A 115 4.61 2.36 -10.73
N ARG A 116 3.34 2.60 -10.38
CA ARG A 116 2.89 2.70 -8.99
C ARG A 116 2.00 1.55 -8.58
N VAL A 117 2.10 1.17 -7.31
CA VAL A 117 1.24 0.17 -6.67
C VAL A 117 0.72 0.72 -5.36
N VAL A 118 -0.59 0.70 -5.17
CA VAL A 118 -1.25 1.06 -3.92
C VAL A 118 -1.68 -0.22 -3.21
N ALA A 119 -1.33 -0.33 -1.94
CA ALA A 119 -1.73 -1.41 -1.05
C ALA A 119 -2.57 -0.86 0.10
N ALA A 120 -3.77 -1.41 0.28
CA ALA A 120 -4.49 -1.31 1.54
C ALA A 120 -4.08 -2.51 2.41
N LEU A 121 -3.74 -2.23 3.66
CA LEU A 121 -3.10 -3.18 4.55
C LEU A 121 -3.80 -3.26 5.89
N SER A 122 -3.74 -4.45 6.46
CA SER A 122 -4.16 -4.74 7.82
C SER A 122 -2.97 -5.21 8.62
N PHE A 123 -2.71 -4.53 9.72
CA PHE A 123 -1.64 -4.85 10.64
C PHE A 123 -2.24 -5.52 11.88
N SER A 124 -1.49 -6.45 12.44
CA SER A 124 -1.82 -7.07 13.71
C SER A 124 -0.56 -7.34 14.50
N SER A 125 -0.62 -7.19 15.81
CA SER A 125 0.43 -7.67 16.70
C SER A 125 -0.20 -8.26 17.95
N GLY A 126 0.44 -9.32 18.44
CA GLY A 126 0.19 -9.82 19.79
C GLY A 126 0.73 -8.85 20.86
N SER A 127 0.78 -9.34 22.10
CA SER A 127 1.36 -8.61 23.24
C SER A 127 2.77 -8.12 22.94
N VAL A 128 3.09 -6.94 23.44
CA VAL A 128 4.37 -6.25 23.26
C VAL A 128 5.09 -6.11 24.60
N PRO A 129 6.42 -5.85 24.62
CA PRO A 129 7.09 -5.45 25.85
C PRO A 129 6.38 -4.22 26.42
N ASN A 130 5.79 -4.34 27.62
CA ASN A 130 4.98 -3.34 28.34
C ASN A 130 3.46 -3.32 28.07
N SER A 131 2.91 -4.21 27.26
CA SER A 131 1.45 -4.38 27.18
C SER A 131 1.06 -5.83 26.87
N SER A 132 0.19 -6.41 27.70
CA SER A 132 -0.37 -7.75 27.46
C SER A 132 -1.49 -7.75 26.42
N LYS A 133 -1.91 -6.58 25.94
CA LYS A 133 -2.98 -6.43 24.94
C LYS A 133 -2.47 -6.69 23.53
N GLN A 134 -3.41 -7.01 22.65
CA GLN A 134 -3.18 -7.16 21.22
C GLN A 134 -3.80 -5.96 20.50
N ALA A 135 -3.27 -5.63 19.32
CA ALA A 135 -3.81 -4.55 18.51
C ALA A 135 -3.96 -4.98 17.06
N LYS A 136 -5.00 -4.46 16.43
CA LYS A 136 -5.21 -4.48 14.98
C LYS A 136 -5.41 -3.07 14.48
N TRP A 137 -4.83 -2.72 13.34
CA TRP A 137 -5.03 -1.40 12.74
C TRP A 137 -4.78 -1.47 11.23
N THR A 138 -5.06 -0.37 10.54
CA THR A 138 -4.96 -0.30 9.07
C THR A 138 -3.85 0.63 8.62
N ALA A 139 -3.37 0.40 7.41
CA ALA A 139 -2.43 1.29 6.74
C ALA A 139 -2.69 1.32 5.24
N THR A 140 -2.29 2.42 4.60
CA THR A 140 -2.20 2.52 3.16
C THR A 140 -0.77 2.82 2.77
N ALA A 141 -0.23 2.05 1.81
CA ALA A 141 1.08 2.27 1.26
C ALA A 141 1.03 2.44 -0.26
N ILE A 142 1.80 3.39 -0.78
CA ILE A 142 1.99 3.61 -2.21
C ILE A 142 3.46 3.35 -2.53
N PHE A 143 3.72 2.49 -3.49
CA PHE A 143 5.06 2.12 -3.95
C PHE A 143 5.29 2.66 -5.35
N GLU A 144 6.40 3.34 -5.57
CA GLU A 144 6.86 3.76 -6.89
C GLU A 144 8.06 2.91 -7.32
N PHE A 145 8.01 2.41 -8.56
CA PHE A 145 9.02 1.51 -9.13
C PHE A 145 9.74 2.16 -10.31
N ALA A 146 11.06 1.98 -10.38
CA ALA A 146 11.89 2.34 -11.52
C ALA A 146 13.01 1.32 -11.67
N GLY A 147 13.39 0.97 -12.91
CA GLY A 147 14.47 0.00 -13.15
C GLY A 147 14.21 -1.41 -12.60
N GLY A 148 12.96 -1.75 -12.27
CA GLY A 148 12.59 -3.02 -11.65
C GLY A 148 12.73 -3.06 -10.12
N GLN A 149 13.08 -1.94 -9.48
CA GLN A 149 13.18 -1.78 -8.03
C GLN A 149 12.20 -0.72 -7.51
N CYS A 150 11.83 -0.81 -6.23
CA CYS A 150 11.06 0.20 -5.52
C CYS A 150 11.98 1.35 -5.12
N VAL A 151 11.70 2.55 -5.62
CA VAL A 151 12.51 3.75 -5.39
C VAL A 151 11.87 4.70 -4.39
N LYS A 152 10.59 4.51 -4.06
CA LYS A 152 9.91 5.32 -3.06
C LYS A 152 8.69 4.60 -2.49
N THR A 153 8.45 4.80 -1.21
CA THR A 153 7.22 4.35 -0.55
C THR A 153 6.61 5.50 0.22
N TRP A 154 5.33 5.80 0.01
CA TRP A 154 4.54 6.62 0.93
C TRP A 154 3.74 5.68 1.81
N VAL A 155 3.68 5.95 3.10
CA VAL A 155 2.88 5.15 4.03
C VAL A 155 2.12 6.06 4.97
N ASN A 156 0.86 5.71 5.22
CA ASN A 156 0.06 6.26 6.30
C ASN A 156 -0.54 5.10 7.09
N SER A 157 -0.25 5.05 8.40
CA SER A 157 -0.67 3.99 9.30
C SER A 157 -1.50 4.59 10.42
N ASP A 158 -2.60 3.94 10.78
CA ASP A 158 -3.41 4.32 11.94
C ASP A 158 -2.74 3.88 13.25
N SER A 159 -1.56 4.46 13.51
CA SER A 159 -0.76 4.17 14.68
C SER A 159 -1.43 4.66 15.97
N LEU A 160 -2.31 5.66 15.90
CA LEU A 160 -3.09 6.13 17.05
C LEU A 160 -4.04 5.04 17.55
N SER A 161 -4.76 4.38 16.65
CA SER A 161 -5.61 3.25 16.98
C SER A 161 -4.84 2.10 17.64
N ALA A 162 -3.62 1.83 17.17
CA ALA A 162 -2.74 0.83 17.79
C ALA A 162 -2.32 1.24 19.21
N LEU A 163 -1.91 2.50 19.42
CA LEU A 163 -1.51 3.02 20.73
C LEU A 163 -2.64 2.96 21.75
N ILE A 164 -3.88 3.24 21.33
CA ILE A 164 -5.08 3.12 22.18
C ILE A 164 -5.31 1.66 22.58
N GLN A 165 -5.31 0.73 21.62
CA GLN A 165 -5.53 -0.70 21.90
C GLN A 165 -4.44 -1.32 22.78
N PHE A 166 -3.21 -0.82 22.71
CA PHE A 166 -2.12 -1.22 23.61
C PHE A 166 -2.19 -0.59 25.00
N ASP A 167 -3.18 0.27 25.29
CA ASP A 167 -3.29 1.11 26.49
C ASP A 167 -2.11 2.07 26.71
N LEU A 168 -1.40 2.45 25.64
CA LEU A 168 -0.26 3.38 25.73
C LEU A 168 -0.73 4.84 25.72
N VAL A 169 -1.90 5.10 25.15
CA VAL A 169 -2.55 6.42 25.11
C VAL A 169 -4.03 6.22 25.41
N PRO A 170 -4.66 7.02 26.29
CA PRO A 170 -6.09 6.94 26.50
C PRO A 170 -6.84 7.41 25.25
N ASP A 171 -7.98 6.79 24.97
CA ASP A 171 -8.85 7.28 23.91
C ASP A 171 -9.48 8.62 24.29
N VAL A 172 -9.50 9.52 23.32
CA VAL A 172 -10.00 10.89 23.47
C VAL A 172 -11.51 10.91 23.69
N ALA A 173 -12.24 9.94 23.15
CA ALA A 173 -13.68 9.81 23.35
C ALA A 173 -14.06 9.17 24.70
N SER A 174 -13.25 8.25 25.24
CA SER A 174 -13.51 7.51 26.48
C SER A 174 -12.90 8.10 27.76
N GLY A 175 -11.95 9.02 27.63
CA GLY A 175 -11.21 9.54 28.76
C GLY A 175 -12.07 10.30 29.80
N PRO A 176 -11.49 10.68 30.96
CA PRO A 176 -12.15 11.51 31.99
C PRO A 176 -12.66 12.89 31.50
N PHE A 177 -12.50 13.17 30.20
CA PHE A 177 -12.76 14.40 29.48
C PHE A 177 -14.23 14.61 29.08
N ARG A 178 -15.00 13.54 28.93
CA ARG A 178 -16.39 13.61 28.43
C ARG A 178 -17.48 13.23 29.47
N ARG A 179 -17.19 13.23 30.78
CA ARG A 179 -18.21 13.01 31.82
C ARG A 179 -18.57 14.29 32.59
N LYS A 180 -19.85 14.67 32.46
CA LYS A 180 -20.62 15.76 33.11
C LYS A 180 -20.37 16.08 34.61
N ASN A 181 -19.56 15.32 35.35
CA ASN A 181 -19.48 15.41 36.82
C ASN A 181 -18.08 15.08 37.39
N MET A 182 -17.02 15.83 37.03
CA MET A 182 -15.75 15.71 37.77
C MET A 182 -15.20 17.08 38.18
N LYS A 183 -14.84 17.19 39.46
CA LYS A 183 -14.27 18.40 40.06
C LYS A 183 -12.88 18.63 39.47
N SER A 184 -12.64 19.86 39.00
CA SER A 184 -11.38 20.41 38.52
C SER A 184 -10.17 19.86 39.30
N GLY A 185 -9.24 19.19 38.62
CA GLY A 185 -7.94 18.97 39.25
C GLY A 185 -6.93 18.03 38.59
N SER A 186 -7.28 17.09 37.70
CA SER A 186 -6.25 16.13 37.25
C SER A 186 -6.49 15.52 35.88
N SER A 187 -5.47 15.71 35.04
CA SER A 187 -5.25 15.19 33.69
C SER A 187 -6.09 15.87 32.62
N MET A 188 -5.46 16.61 31.70
CA MET A 188 -5.98 16.99 30.38
C MET A 188 -4.86 16.91 29.35
N LEU A 189 -4.98 15.96 28.42
CA LEU A 189 -4.16 15.91 27.19
C LEU A 189 -4.45 17.12 26.29
N PHE A 190 -5.66 17.71 26.38
CA PHE A 190 -6.07 18.87 25.61
C PHE A 190 -6.88 19.86 26.46
N PRO A 191 -6.64 21.18 26.34
CA PRO A 191 -7.49 22.22 26.94
C PRO A 191 -8.92 22.24 26.35
N GLU A 192 -9.91 22.68 27.13
CA GLU A 192 -11.33 22.74 26.74
C GLU A 192 -11.58 23.56 25.46
N GLU A 193 -10.85 24.66 25.27
CA GLU A 193 -10.91 25.51 24.08
C GLU A 193 -10.50 24.80 22.77
N LYS A 194 -9.86 23.63 22.85
CA LYS A 194 -9.48 22.83 21.68
C LYS A 194 -10.46 21.71 21.39
N MET A 195 -11.52 21.55 22.19
CA MET A 195 -12.47 20.44 22.02
C MET A 195 -13.29 20.54 20.74
N GLU A 196 -13.61 21.76 20.26
CA GLU A 196 -14.29 21.92 18.96
C GLU A 196 -13.45 21.34 17.80
N LEU A 197 -12.13 21.55 17.83
CA LEU A 197 -11.21 21.00 16.83
C LEU A 197 -11.12 19.47 16.97
N VAL A 198 -11.09 18.97 18.20
CA VAL A 198 -11.07 17.53 18.48
C VAL A 198 -12.36 16.88 17.96
N ASP A 199 -13.52 17.45 18.26
CA ASP A 199 -14.81 16.97 17.76
C ASP A 199 -14.87 17.02 16.23
N ALA A 200 -14.31 18.05 15.60
CA ALA A 200 -14.25 18.16 14.14
C ALA A 200 -13.35 17.11 13.48
N LEU A 201 -12.22 16.76 14.10
CA LEU A 201 -11.26 15.79 13.56
C LEU A 201 -11.66 14.33 13.85
N ILE A 202 -12.25 14.08 15.01
CA ILE A 202 -12.65 12.74 15.45
C ILE A 202 -14.05 12.39 14.94
N GLY A 203 -14.99 13.35 14.95
CA GLY A 203 -16.32 13.21 14.38
C GLY A 203 -17.21 12.13 15.03
N ARG A 204 -16.84 11.60 16.21
CA ARG A 204 -17.57 10.53 16.92
C ARG A 204 -17.63 10.75 18.42
N GLU A 205 -18.74 10.32 19.03
CA GLU A 205 -18.95 10.38 20.48
C GLU A 205 -18.63 9.06 21.19
N GLU A 206 -18.61 7.97 20.44
CA GLU A 206 -18.38 6.62 20.96
C GLU A 206 -16.90 6.38 21.23
N GLU A 207 -16.61 5.57 22.26
CA GLU A 207 -15.26 5.14 22.61
C GLU A 207 -14.60 4.39 21.45
N HIS A 208 -13.27 4.45 21.35
CA HIS A 208 -12.51 3.70 20.37
C HIS A 208 -12.78 2.21 20.55
N PRO A 209 -13.13 1.48 19.47
CA PRO A 209 -13.42 0.06 19.61
C PRO A 209 -12.19 -0.68 20.15
N GLU A 210 -12.41 -1.56 21.13
CA GLU A 210 -11.36 -2.45 21.65
C GLU A 210 -10.92 -3.48 20.60
N ALA A 211 -11.81 -3.79 19.64
CA ALA A 211 -11.54 -4.66 18.51
C ALA A 211 -11.75 -3.90 17.20
N VAL A 212 -10.65 -3.56 16.54
CA VAL A 212 -10.68 -2.91 15.22
C VAL A 212 -10.87 -3.95 14.13
N LEU A 213 -11.89 -3.74 13.30
CA LEU A 213 -12.09 -4.52 12.08
C LEU A 213 -10.98 -4.20 11.08
N THR A 214 -10.61 -5.18 10.28
CA THR A 214 -9.50 -5.07 9.33
C THR A 214 -9.81 -5.85 8.06
N GLY A 215 -9.43 -5.32 6.90
CA GLY A 215 -9.60 -6.01 5.62
C GLY A 215 -11.03 -6.49 5.35
N LYS A 216 -11.19 -7.81 5.22
CA LYS A 216 -12.48 -8.46 4.92
C LYS A 216 -13.53 -8.24 6.02
N ASP A 217 -13.10 -8.11 7.28
CA ASP A 217 -14.00 -7.93 8.42
C ASP A 217 -14.82 -6.62 8.28
N TRP A 218 -14.22 -5.59 7.68
CA TRP A 218 -14.89 -4.32 7.38
C TRP A 218 -15.95 -4.46 6.29
N ILE A 219 -15.65 -5.21 5.23
CA ILE A 219 -16.57 -5.43 4.12
C ILE A 219 -17.80 -6.19 4.62
N GLU A 220 -17.57 -7.28 5.37
CA GLU A 220 -18.66 -8.08 5.95
C GLU A 220 -19.52 -7.26 6.92
N TYR A 221 -18.90 -6.40 7.75
CA TYR A 221 -19.63 -5.50 8.62
C TYR A 221 -20.54 -4.54 7.84
N PHE A 222 -20.02 -3.87 6.81
CA PHE A 222 -20.83 -2.94 6.03
C PHE A 222 -21.93 -3.65 5.23
N GLU A 223 -21.67 -4.83 4.68
CA GLU A 223 -22.70 -5.65 4.03
C GLU A 223 -23.85 -5.95 5.02
N ILE A 224 -23.53 -6.38 6.25
CA ILE A 224 -24.53 -6.62 7.30
C ILE A 224 -25.29 -5.33 7.67
N GLN A 225 -24.61 -4.19 7.78
CA GLN A 225 -25.28 -2.92 8.13
C GLN A 225 -26.17 -2.40 7.00
N VAL A 226 -25.74 -2.52 5.74
CA VAL A 226 -26.55 -2.19 4.56
C VAL A 226 -27.76 -3.11 4.49
N ASP A 227 -27.60 -4.40 4.74
CA ASP A 227 -28.69 -5.38 4.78
C ASP A 227 -29.69 -5.06 5.90
N LYS A 228 -29.22 -4.66 7.09
CA LYS A 228 -30.09 -4.21 8.19
C LYS A 228 -30.85 -2.93 7.86
N ALA A 229 -30.17 -1.95 7.26
CA ALA A 229 -30.80 -0.69 6.85
C ALA A 229 -31.88 -0.95 5.78
N THR A 230 -31.58 -1.79 4.79
CA THR A 230 -32.54 -2.15 3.74
C THR A 230 -33.69 -3.02 4.26
N GLN A 231 -33.48 -3.89 5.25
CA GLN A 231 -34.56 -4.62 5.93
C GLN A 231 -35.45 -3.67 6.75
N SER A 232 -34.85 -2.73 7.49
CA SER A 232 -35.63 -1.73 8.24
C SER A 232 -36.47 -0.83 7.33
N ASP A 233 -35.98 -0.49 6.13
CA ASP A 233 -36.76 0.23 5.12
C ASP A 233 -37.86 -0.61 4.49
N GLN A 234 -37.68 -1.94 4.34
CA GLN A 234 -38.70 -2.86 3.83
C GLN A 234 -39.81 -3.12 4.85
N ASP A 235 -39.46 -3.23 6.14
CA ASP A 235 -40.41 -3.41 7.24
C ASP A 235 -41.28 -2.15 7.45
N VAL A 236 -40.77 -0.96 7.10
CA VAL A 236 -41.56 0.29 7.07
C VAL A 236 -42.53 0.35 5.86
N ILE A 237 -42.26 -0.41 4.79
CA ILE A 237 -43.09 -0.42 3.56
C ILE A 237 -44.19 -1.49 3.60
N ALA A 238 -44.09 -2.49 4.49
CA ALA A 238 -45.07 -3.56 4.59
C ALA A 238 -46.12 -3.30 5.69
N GLU A 239 -47.28 -2.71 5.32
CA GLU A 239 -48.66 -2.93 5.85
C GLU A 239 -49.63 -1.82 5.35
N PRO A 240 -50.96 -2.04 5.23
CA PRO A 240 -51.64 -2.78 4.17
C PRO A 240 -52.45 -1.87 3.20
N SER A 241 -52.72 -2.40 2.00
CA SER A 241 -53.71 -1.91 1.00
C SER A 241 -53.73 -0.40 0.69
N GLY A 242 -52.93 0.01 -0.29
CA GLY A 242 -53.09 1.30 -0.97
C GLY A 242 -52.21 1.35 -2.21
N SER A 243 -52.81 1.58 -3.37
CA SER A 243 -52.21 1.61 -4.72
C SER A 243 -50.75 2.13 -4.79
N PRO A 244 -49.84 1.45 -5.53
CA PRO A 244 -48.41 1.73 -5.46
C PRO A 244 -48.04 3.05 -6.14
N LYS A 245 -47.56 4.02 -5.37
CA LYS A 245 -46.74 5.11 -5.93
C LYS A 245 -45.32 4.58 -6.09
N LYS A 246 -44.84 4.47 -7.35
CA LYS A 246 -43.45 4.13 -7.66
C LYS A 246 -42.51 5.12 -6.96
N LYS A 247 -41.86 4.71 -5.87
CA LYS A 247 -40.65 5.38 -5.37
C LYS A 247 -39.52 5.02 -6.33
N THR A 248 -39.08 5.98 -7.13
CA THR A 248 -37.89 5.85 -7.96
C THR A 248 -36.68 5.79 -7.02
N LEU A 249 -36.11 4.60 -6.84
CA LEU A 249 -34.82 4.42 -6.17
C LEU A 249 -33.75 5.12 -7.01
N ALA A 250 -33.10 6.14 -6.44
CA ALA A 250 -31.93 6.78 -7.03
C ALA A 250 -30.85 5.71 -7.25
N LYS A 251 -30.52 5.43 -8.51
CA LYS A 251 -29.41 4.53 -8.86
C LYS A 251 -28.14 5.36 -8.92
N MET A 252 -27.28 5.17 -7.93
CA MET A 252 -25.92 5.69 -7.91
C MET A 252 -25.19 5.24 -9.19
N ARG A 253 -24.65 6.20 -9.95
CA ARG A 253 -23.91 5.94 -11.18
C ARG A 253 -22.63 6.76 -11.18
N VAL A 254 -21.51 6.06 -11.28
CA VAL A 254 -20.18 6.68 -11.32
C VAL A 254 -19.95 7.31 -12.69
N ASP A 255 -19.64 8.61 -12.73
CA ASP A 255 -19.17 9.25 -13.96
C ASP A 255 -17.73 8.80 -14.26
N SER A 256 -17.59 7.98 -15.30
CA SER A 256 -16.31 7.45 -15.77
C SER A 256 -15.27 8.50 -16.16
N LYS A 257 -15.63 9.79 -16.27
CA LYS A 257 -14.68 10.87 -16.62
C LYS A 257 -14.13 11.63 -15.42
N THR A 258 -14.86 11.69 -14.31
CA THR A 258 -14.51 12.55 -13.16
C THR A 258 -14.31 11.77 -11.87
N GLY A 259 -14.80 10.53 -11.77
CA GLY A 259 -14.62 9.68 -10.59
C GLY A 259 -15.33 10.16 -9.33
N LEU A 260 -16.24 11.13 -9.46
CA LEU A 260 -17.04 11.67 -8.36
C LEU A 260 -18.47 11.14 -8.44
N ASP A 261 -18.98 10.71 -7.29
CA ASP A 261 -20.36 10.24 -7.15
C ASP A 261 -21.34 11.41 -7.21
N ILE A 262 -22.27 11.37 -8.17
CA ILE A 262 -23.40 12.30 -8.24
C ILE A 262 -24.67 11.52 -7.93
N CYS A 263 -25.34 11.86 -6.83
CA CYS A 263 -26.70 11.42 -6.56
C CYS A 263 -27.67 12.18 -7.48
N VAL A 264 -28.51 11.47 -8.23
CA VAL A 264 -29.66 12.03 -8.99
C VAL A 264 -30.94 11.36 -8.53
#